data_AF-A0A0J6XML6-F1
#
_entry.id   AF-A0A0J6XML6-F1
#
_cell.length_a   1.000
_cell.length_b   1.000
_cell.length_c   1.000
_cell.angle_alpha   90.00
_cell.angle_beta   90.00
_cell.angle_gamma   90.00
#
_symmetry.space_group_name_H-M   'P 1'
#
loop_
_entity.id
_entity.type
_entity.pdbx_description
1 polymer ?
#
loop_
_entity_poly.entity_id
_entity_poly.type
_entity_poly.pdbx_seq_one_letter_code
_entity_poly.pdbx_strand_id
1 'polypeptide(L)' 'MPKPPYSSWMRYFAPTANHRRLGLVCLGVGVQQGLLPVVGPRALDHHVAVVVTRGRGWFSHGGR' A
#
# COMPACT_ATOMS: atom_id res chain seq x y z
N MET A 1 -0.89 20.88 16.99
CA MET A 1 -0.50 19.47 16.87
C MET A 1 0.79 19.41 16.07
N PRO A 2 1.83 18.66 16.50
CA PRO A 2 3.02 18.48 15.67
C PRO A 2 2.63 17.81 14.35
N LYS A 3 3.15 18.31 13.23
CA LYS A 3 2.94 17.70 11.92
C LYS A 3 3.57 16.30 11.93
N PRO A 4 2.87 15.24 11.48
CA PRO A 4 3.49 13.92 11.37
C PRO A 4 4.75 14.00 10.50
N PRO A 5 5.80 13.22 10.80
CA PRO A 5 7.08 13.30 10.09
C PRO A 5 7.01 12.74 8.66
N TYR A 6 5.80 12.38 8.22
CA TYR A 6 5.47 11.92 6.89
C TYR A 6 4.13 12.52 6.42
N SER A 7 3.97 12.65 5.11
CA SER A 7 2.69 12.88 4.45
C SER A 7 2.20 11.59 3.81
N SER A 8 0.88 11.44 3.74
CA SER A 8 0.26 10.32 3.03
C SER A 8 -1.06 10.74 2.40
N TRP A 9 -1.40 10.09 1.29
CA TRP A 9 -2.75 10.09 0.74
C TRP A 9 -3.06 8.71 0.17
N MET A 10 -4.34 8.34 0.19
CA MET A 10 -4.84 7.10 -0.40
C MET A 10 -6.18 7.34 -1.07
N ARG A 11 -6.45 6.58 -2.12
CA ARG A 11 -7.74 6.49 -2.79
C ARG A 11 -8.07 5.02 -3.03
N TYR A 12 -9.23 4.62 -2.56
CA TYR A 12 -9.79 3.29 -2.80
C TYR A 12 -10.84 3.40 -3.90
N PHE A 13 -10.76 2.53 -4.89
CA PHE A 13 -11.74 2.41 -5.94
C PHE A 13 -12.61 1.18 -5.66
N ALA A 14 -13.92 1.38 -5.72
CA ALA A 14 -14.85 0.26 -5.80
C ALA A 14 -14.58 -0.53 -7.09
N PRO A 15 -14.44 -1.86 -7.03
CA PRO A 15 -14.18 -2.67 -8.21
C PRO A 15 -15.37 -2.61 -9.18
N THR A 16 -15.10 -2.43 -10.48
CA THR A 16 -16.11 -2.57 -11.53
C THR A 16 -16.46 -4.05 -11.74
N ALA A 17 -17.49 -4.34 -12.53
CA ALA A 17 -17.85 -5.72 -12.88
C ALA A 17 -16.69 -6.49 -13.55
N ASN A 18 -15.92 -5.82 -14.41
CA ASN A 18 -14.75 -6.43 -15.06
C ASN A 18 -13.63 -6.72 -14.06
N HIS A 19 -13.39 -5.82 -13.10
CA HIS A 19 -12.42 -6.06 -12.02
C HIS A 19 -12.81 -7.28 -11.16
N ARG A 20 -14.08 -7.40 -10.80
CA ARG A 20 -14.57 -8.56 -10.02
C ARG A 20 -14.41 -9.89 -10.77
N ARG A 21 -14.62 -9.92 -12.09
CA ARG A 21 -14.39 -11.12 -12.92
C ARG A 21 -12.93 -11.58 -12.91
N LEU A 22 -12.00 -10.66 -12.70
CA LEU A 22 -10.56 -10.95 -12.59
C LEU A 22 -10.13 -11.22 -11.13
N GLY A 23 -11.07 -11.32 -10.18
CA GLY A 23 -10.77 -11.54 -8.76
C GLY A 23 -10.33 -10.27 -8.00
N LEU A 24 -10.49 -9.08 -8.58
CA LEU A 24 -10.10 -7.82 -7.93
C LEU A 24 -11.26 -7.26 -7.10
N VAL A 25 -11.03 -7.09 -5.80
CA VAL A 25 -12.07 -6.74 -4.81
C VAL A 25 -11.98 -5.31 -4.27
N CYS A 26 -10.83 -4.65 -4.35
CA CYS A 26 -10.70 -3.22 -4.07
C CYS A 26 -9.36 -2.72 -4.63
N LEU A 27 -9.38 -1.76 -5.57
CA LEU A 27 -8.13 -1.18 -6.09
C LEU A 27 -7.79 0.02 -5.21
N GLY A 28 -6.83 -0.13 -4.31
CA GLY A 28 -6.26 0.97 -3.53
C GLY A 28 -5.02 1.53 -4.22
N VAL A 29 -4.92 2.86 -4.31
CA VAL A 29 -3.68 3.57 -4.67
C VAL A 29 -3.35 4.60 -3.61
N GLY A 30 -2.08 4.78 -3.29
CA GLY A 30 -1.66 5.80 -2.36
C GLY A 30 -0.17 6.10 -2.46
N VAL A 31 0.22 7.19 -1.82
CA VAL A 31 1.61 7.61 -1.73
C VAL A 31 1.90 8.00 -0.29
N GLN A 32 3.08 7.60 0.19
CA GLN A 32 3.60 8.00 1.50
C GLN A 32 5.00 8.56 1.33
N GLN A 33 5.31 9.68 1.98
CA GLN A 33 6.60 10.37 1.85
C GLN A 33 7.07 10.91 3.20
N GLY A 34 8.38 10.87 3.47
CA GLY A 34 8.99 11.33 4.72
C GLY A 34 9.53 10.18 5.56
N LEU A 35 9.62 10.37 6.87
CA LEU A 35 10.05 9.32 7.79
C LEU A 35 8.87 8.37 8.04
N LEU A 36 8.78 7.34 7.20
CA LEU A 36 7.71 6.35 7.28
C LEU A 36 7.93 5.43 8.49
N PRO A 37 6.91 5.18 9.32
CA PRO A 37 7.01 4.17 10.36
C PRO A 37 7.15 2.79 9.73
N VAL A 38 7.78 1.86 10.47
CA VAL A 38 7.77 0.45 10.09
C VAL A 38 6.32 -0.02 10.09
N VAL A 39 5.89 -0.55 8.96
CA VAL A 39 4.59 -1.21 8.84
C VAL A 39 4.76 -2.66 9.28
N GLY A 40 3.97 -3.10 10.26
CA GLY A 40 3.99 -4.49 10.70
C GLY A 40 3.55 -5.49 9.61
N PRO A 41 3.84 -6.79 9.79
CA PRO A 41 3.40 -7.83 8.87
C PRO A 41 1.87 -7.83 8.71
N ARG A 42 1.40 -7.97 7.48
CA ARG A 42 -0.03 -8.12 7.16
C ARG A 42 -0.22 -9.00 5.94
N ALA A 43 -1.27 -9.80 5.95
CA ALA A 43 -1.75 -10.53 4.79
C ALA A 43 -2.82 -9.68 4.08
N LEU A 44 -2.78 -9.65 2.76
CA LEU A 44 -3.82 -9.07 1.91
C LEU A 44 -4.41 -10.19 1.08
N ASP A 45 -5.72 -10.13 0.86
CA ASP A 45 -6.49 -11.06 0.04
C ASP A 45 -6.33 -10.81 -1.47
N HIS A 46 -5.45 -9.87 -1.85
CA HIS A 46 -5.22 -9.45 -3.23
C HIS A 46 -3.73 -9.18 -3.50
N HIS A 47 -3.36 -9.19 -4.79
CA HIS A 47 -2.02 -8.83 -5.24
C HIS A 47 -1.78 -7.32 -5.08
N VAL A 48 -0.58 -6.95 -4.63
CA VAL A 48 -0.16 -5.56 -4.44
C VAL A 48 1.17 -5.32 -5.14
N ALA A 49 1.30 -4.15 -5.76
CA ALA A 49 2.56 -3.62 -6.24
C ALA A 49 3.04 -2.49 -5.30
N VAL A 50 4.30 -2.58 -4.86
CA VAL A 50 4.95 -1.53 -4.07
C VAL A 50 6.12 -0.98 -4.87
N VAL A 51 6.15 0.34 -5.08
CA VAL A 51 7.22 1.02 -5.82
C VAL A 51 7.91 2.01 -4.90
N VAL A 52 9.21 1.82 -4.68
CA VAL A 52 10.04 2.74 -3.91
C VAL A 52 10.76 3.67 -4.89
N THR A 53 10.34 4.93 -4.94
CA THR A 53 10.93 5.92 -5.85
C THR A 53 12.19 6.56 -5.30
N ARG A 54 12.33 6.67 -3.97
CA ARG A 54 13.52 7.17 -3.26
C ARG A 54 13.62 6.53 -1.87
N GLY A 55 14.85 6.46 -1.33
CA GLY A 55 15.15 5.90 0.00
C GLY A 55 15.57 4.43 -0.05
N ARG A 56 15.65 3.79 1.11
CA ARG A 56 16.01 2.37 1.28
C ARG A 56 15.36 1.78 2.52
N GLY A 57 15.22 0.46 2.55
CA GLY A 57 14.65 -0.28 3.68
C GLY A 57 14.59 -1.77 3.41
N TRP A 58 13.80 -2.48 4.20
CA TRP A 58 13.61 -3.92 4.10
C TRP A 58 12.17 -4.24 3.70
N PHE A 59 12.01 -5.21 2.81
CA PHE A 59 10.71 -5.77 2.43
C PHE A 59 10.78 -7.28 2.60
N SER A 60 9.90 -7.80 3.46
CA SER A 60 9.71 -9.23 3.69
C SER A 60 8.36 -9.68 3.14
N HIS A 61 8.33 -10.89 2.61
CA HIS A 61 7.13 -11.49 2.01
C HIS A 61 7.06 -12.98 2.38
N GLY A 62 5.86 -13.47 2.67
CA GLY A 62 5.65 -14.89 2.98
C GLY A 62 6.27 -15.33 4.32
N GLY A 63 6.47 -14.40 5.25
CA GLY A 63 7.07 -14.69 6.57
C GLY A 63 8.59 -14.91 6.53
N ARG A 64 9.27 -14.47 5.47
CA ARG A 64 10.72 -14.54 5.29
C ARG A 64 11.31 -13.16 5.13
#